data_AF-A0A7W0R3F4-F1
#
_entry.id   AF-A0A7W0R3F4-F1
#
_cell.length_a   1.000
_cell.length_b   1.000
_cell.length_c   1.000
_cell.angle_alpha   90.00
_cell.angle_beta   90.00
_cell.angle_gamma   90.00
#
_symmetry.space_group_name_H-M   'P 1'
#
loop_
_entity.id
_entity.type
_entity.pdbx_description
1 polymer ?
#
loop_
_entity_poly.entity_id
_entity_poly.type
_entity_poly.pdbx_seq_one_letter_code
_entity_poly.pdbx_strand_id
1 'polypeptide(L)'
;DVSIRAEYDTAGAAKKIFEGKLERTGAIASKRAAEVYGLEILAERIQTYPDNYTRFGGLSRDPHPLAEPNKSSLVFGVGHVAGSLYRCIGAFAERHLNLNKLESRPRAGRPWEYVFYVDVEAPADAPAMVDALAEVSDHATFTRLLGTYASGIAPR
;
A
#
# COMPACT_ATOMS: atom_id res chain seq x y z
N ASP A 1 37.46 -2.40 -11.24
CA ASP A 1 36.67 -2.73 -10.04
C ASP A 1 35.75 -1.60 -9.63
N VAL A 2 34.52 -1.93 -9.23
CA VAL A 2 33.50 -0.99 -8.73
C VAL A 2 33.25 -1.30 -7.24
N SER A 3 33.33 -0.30 -6.37
CA SER A 3 32.98 -0.44 -4.95
C SER A 3 31.54 0.01 -4.70
N ILE A 4 30.73 -0.83 -4.07
CA ILE A 4 29.36 -0.47 -3.67
C ILE A 4 29.39 0.33 -2.36
N ARG A 5 28.63 1.42 -2.29
CA ARG A 5 28.48 2.26 -1.10
C ARG A 5 27.00 2.48 -0.81
N ALA A 6 26.59 2.23 0.43
CA ALA A 6 25.24 2.52 0.88
C ALA A 6 25.06 4.03 1.03
N GLU A 7 23.87 4.51 0.66
CA GLU A 7 23.46 5.90 0.75
C GLU A 7 22.11 6.03 1.45
N TYR A 8 21.81 7.22 1.96
CA TYR A 8 20.61 7.45 2.75
C TYR A 8 19.32 7.21 1.94
N ASP A 9 19.29 7.73 0.71
CA ASP A 9 18.21 7.50 -0.24
C ASP A 9 18.73 7.58 -1.69
N THR A 10 17.93 7.10 -2.65
CA THR A 10 18.33 7.00 -4.06
C THR A 10 18.48 8.35 -4.75
N ALA A 11 17.67 9.35 -4.40
CA ALA A 11 17.78 10.69 -4.96
C ALA A 11 18.95 11.47 -4.34
N GLY A 12 19.22 11.26 -3.05
CA GLY A 12 20.36 11.79 -2.31
C GLY A 12 21.69 11.28 -2.84
N ALA A 13 21.75 10.02 -3.28
CA ALA A 13 22.92 9.49 -3.97
C ALA A 13 23.25 10.26 -5.26
N ALA A 14 22.23 10.57 -6.08
CA ALA A 14 22.39 11.40 -7.27
C ALA A 14 22.80 12.84 -6.91
N LYS A 15 22.15 13.44 -5.90
CA LYS A 15 22.48 14.78 -5.40
C LYS A 15 23.95 14.90 -5.00
N LYS A 16 24.50 13.90 -4.30
CA LYS A 16 25.91 13.88 -3.88
C LYS A 16 26.89 13.90 -5.05
N ILE A 17 26.57 13.22 -6.14
CA ILE A 17 27.39 13.24 -7.37
C ILE A 17 27.40 14.65 -7.96
N PHE A 18 26.22 15.28 -8.03
CA PHE A 18 26.08 16.64 -8.55
C PHE A 18 26.81 17.68 -7.69
N GLU A 19 26.53 17.74 -6.39
CA GLU A 19 27.13 18.73 -5.48
C GLU A 19 28.65 18.52 -5.33
N GLY A 20 29.07 17.25 -5.26
CA GLY A 20 30.49 16.88 -5.11
C GLY A 20 31.29 16.85 -6.41
N LYS A 21 30.64 17.03 -7.57
CA LYS A 21 31.23 16.89 -8.91
C LYS A 21 32.05 15.60 -9.07
N LEU A 22 31.48 14.47 -8.65
CA LEU A 22 32.18 13.20 -8.58
C LEU A 22 32.26 12.54 -9.98
N GLU A 23 33.45 12.52 -10.58
CA GLU A 23 33.65 12.05 -11.97
C GLU A 23 33.75 10.53 -12.12
N ARG A 24 33.98 9.79 -11.01
CA ARG A 24 34.16 8.32 -11.02
C ARG A 24 33.16 7.61 -10.12
N THR A 25 31.96 8.18 -10.02
CA THR A 25 30.90 7.68 -9.15
C THR A 25 29.57 7.72 -9.90
N GLY A 26 28.86 6.60 -9.93
CA GLY A 26 27.50 6.51 -10.43
C GLY A 26 26.51 6.31 -9.28
N ALA A 27 25.24 6.66 -9.50
CA ALA A 27 24.16 6.41 -8.57
C ALA A 27 23.09 5.53 -9.22
N ILE A 28 22.54 4.59 -8.44
CA ILE A 28 21.31 3.88 -8.81
C ILE A 28 20.14 4.72 -8.29
N ALA A 29 19.49 5.44 -9.20
CA ALA A 29 18.43 6.39 -8.90
C ALA A 29 17.33 6.37 -9.96
N SER A 30 16.23 7.08 -9.69
CA SER A 30 15.16 7.27 -10.67
C SER A 30 15.60 8.18 -11.82
N LYS A 31 15.00 8.01 -13.00
CA LYS A 31 15.24 8.92 -14.14
C LYS A 31 14.96 10.40 -13.78
N ARG A 32 13.92 10.62 -12.98
CA ARG A 32 13.57 11.93 -12.39
C ARG A 32 14.74 12.58 -11.64
N ALA A 33 15.53 11.80 -10.89
CA ALA A 33 16.67 12.34 -10.15
C ALA A 33 17.78 12.83 -11.11
N ALA A 34 18.02 12.09 -12.21
CA ALA A 34 18.95 12.52 -13.23
C ALA A 34 18.51 13.84 -13.90
N GLU A 35 17.22 13.98 -14.22
CA GLU A 35 16.64 15.21 -14.76
C GLU A 35 16.80 16.41 -13.81
N VAL A 36 16.49 16.22 -12.52
CA VAL A 36 16.55 17.30 -11.51
C VAL A 36 17.98 17.80 -11.31
N TYR A 37 18.97 16.91 -11.33
CA TYR A 37 20.37 17.25 -11.07
C TYR A 37 21.21 17.39 -12.36
N GLY A 38 20.61 17.28 -13.54
CA GLY A 38 21.32 17.37 -14.82
C GLY A 38 22.40 16.30 -15.00
N LEU A 39 22.18 15.10 -14.47
CA LEU A 39 23.12 13.98 -14.57
C LEU A 39 22.86 13.13 -15.81
N GLU A 40 23.92 12.54 -16.36
CA GLU A 40 23.85 11.60 -17.47
C GLU A 40 23.38 10.21 -16.99
N ILE A 41 22.45 9.61 -17.75
CA ILE A 41 21.99 8.23 -17.51
C ILE A 41 22.90 7.26 -18.27
N LEU A 42 23.77 6.56 -17.55
CA LEU A 42 24.72 5.61 -18.15
C LEU A 42 24.06 4.30 -18.61
N ALA A 43 23.00 3.87 -17.92
CA ALA A 43 22.25 2.66 -18.24
C ALA A 43 20.82 2.75 -17.69
N GLU A 44 19.86 2.28 -18.46
CA GLU A 44 18.45 2.23 -18.07
C GLU A 44 18.01 0.80 -17.75
N ARG A 45 16.95 0.67 -16.94
CA ARG A 45 16.31 -0.62 -16.62
C ARG A 45 17.28 -1.66 -16.03
N ILE A 46 18.18 -1.22 -15.14
CA ILE A 46 19.24 -2.04 -14.54
C ILE A 46 18.76 -2.95 -13.39
N GLN A 47 17.47 -2.91 -13.04
CA GLN A 47 16.90 -3.75 -11.98
C GLN A 47 16.82 -5.23 -12.40
N THR A 48 17.01 -6.13 -11.43
CA THR A 48 16.90 -7.58 -11.65
C THR A 48 15.49 -8.01 -12.05
N TYR A 49 14.46 -7.40 -11.45
CA TYR A 49 13.05 -7.74 -11.67
C TYR A 49 12.36 -6.61 -12.44
N PRO A 50 11.94 -6.85 -13.70
CA PRO A 50 11.24 -5.85 -14.51
C PRO A 50 9.92 -5.39 -13.87
N ASP A 51 9.23 -6.31 -13.19
CA ASP A 51 7.91 -6.11 -12.58
C ASP A 51 8.00 -5.61 -11.13
N ASN A 52 8.85 -4.62 -10.89
CA ASN A 52 8.99 -3.97 -9.59
C ASN A 52 8.08 -2.74 -9.50
N TYR A 53 6.89 -2.93 -8.91
CA TYR A 53 5.88 -1.87 -8.77
C TYR A 53 5.71 -1.45 -7.31
N THR A 54 5.50 -0.15 -7.08
CA THR A 54 5.12 0.39 -5.78
C THR A 54 3.70 0.92 -5.85
N ARG A 55 2.81 0.43 -4.99
CA ARG A 55 1.43 0.91 -4.88
C ARG A 55 1.37 2.11 -3.93
N PHE A 56 0.80 3.22 -4.39
CA PHE A 56 0.55 4.42 -3.59
C PHE A 56 -0.95 4.62 -3.33
N GLY A 57 -1.29 5.23 -2.21
CA GLY A 57 -2.63 5.71 -1.89
C GLY A 57 -2.62 7.21 -1.65
N GLY A 58 -3.50 7.96 -2.31
CA GLY A 58 -3.71 9.38 -2.05
C GLY A 58 -4.59 9.57 -0.82
N LEU A 59 -4.16 10.40 0.12
CA LEU A 59 -4.91 10.70 1.34
C LEU A 59 -5.42 12.14 1.31
N SER A 60 -6.67 12.34 1.69
CA SER A 60 -7.29 13.65 1.88
C SER A 60 -8.10 13.66 3.16
N ARG A 61 -8.18 14.82 3.82
CA ARG A 61 -9.15 15.05 4.91
C ARG A 61 -10.57 15.22 4.37
N ASP A 62 -10.69 15.67 3.13
CA ASP A 62 -11.94 15.86 2.40
C ASP A 62 -11.81 15.16 1.02
N PRO A 63 -11.96 13.82 0.99
CA PRO A 63 -11.71 13.04 -0.21
C PRO A 63 -12.83 13.23 -1.24
N HIS A 64 -12.44 13.51 -2.47
CA HIS A 64 -13.35 13.53 -3.62
C HIS A 64 -12.97 12.37 -4.56
N PRO A 65 -13.94 11.59 -5.06
CA PRO A 65 -13.65 10.51 -6.01
C PRO A 65 -12.98 11.07 -7.28
N LEU A 66 -11.82 10.51 -7.63
CA LEU A 66 -11.15 10.84 -8.89
C LEU A 66 -11.76 10.08 -10.09
N ALA A 67 -12.47 8.99 -9.80
CA ALA A 67 -13.20 8.15 -10.74
C ALA A 67 -14.26 7.36 -9.94
N GLU A 68 -15.09 6.57 -10.63
CA GLU A 68 -16.11 5.73 -10.01
C GLU A 68 -15.48 4.76 -8.99
N PRO A 69 -15.84 4.86 -7.70
CA PRO A 69 -15.24 4.01 -6.68
C PRO A 69 -15.65 2.55 -6.85
N ASN A 70 -14.68 1.65 -6.78
CA ASN A 70 -14.89 0.20 -6.88
C ASN A 70 -14.10 -0.58 -5.82
N LYS A 71 -13.42 0.12 -4.90
CA LYS A 71 -12.57 -0.45 -3.88
C LYS A 71 -12.75 0.28 -2.56
N SER A 72 -12.75 -0.46 -1.47
CA SER A 72 -12.82 0.08 -0.12
C SER A 72 -11.71 -0.50 0.75
N SER A 73 -11.01 0.37 1.48
CA SER A 73 -10.06 -0.04 2.51
C SER A 73 -10.69 0.12 3.88
N LEU A 74 -10.55 -0.91 4.71
CA LEU A 74 -11.00 -0.89 6.09
C LEU A 74 -9.94 -1.47 7.01
N VAL A 75 -10.11 -1.18 8.29
CA VAL A 75 -9.35 -1.76 9.37
C VAL A 75 -10.30 -2.31 10.43
N PHE A 76 -10.05 -3.53 10.89
CA PHE A 76 -10.80 -4.10 12.00
C PHE A 76 -9.89 -4.82 12.99
N GLY A 77 -10.30 -4.82 14.26
CA GLY A 77 -9.61 -5.52 15.33
C GLY A 77 -10.28 -6.85 15.65
N VAL A 78 -9.50 -7.86 16.01
CA VAL A 78 -10.01 -9.13 16.52
C VAL A 78 -9.25 -9.55 17.78
N GLY A 79 -9.96 -10.18 18.71
CA GLY A 79 -9.32 -10.85 19.84
C GLY A 79 -8.59 -12.13 19.42
N HIS A 80 -7.56 -12.51 20.16
CA HIS A 80 -6.78 -13.72 19.93
C HIS A 80 -7.51 -14.98 20.41
N VAL A 81 -8.57 -15.34 19.68
CA VAL A 81 -9.39 -16.54 19.90
C VAL A 81 -9.58 -17.26 18.56
N ALA A 82 -9.69 -18.58 18.61
CA ALA A 82 -9.91 -19.39 17.42
C ALA A 82 -11.14 -18.92 16.63
N GLY A 83 -10.96 -18.80 15.31
CA GLY A 83 -12.02 -18.41 14.37
C GLY A 83 -12.35 -16.92 14.34
N SER A 84 -11.72 -16.06 15.14
CA SER A 84 -12.06 -14.62 15.14
C SER A 84 -11.84 -13.95 13.79
N LEU A 85 -10.70 -14.23 13.12
CA LEU A 85 -10.47 -13.74 11.76
C LEU A 85 -11.44 -14.37 10.77
N TYR A 86 -11.66 -15.69 10.87
CA TYR A 86 -12.54 -16.44 9.97
C TYR A 86 -13.95 -15.84 9.92
N ARG A 87 -14.55 -15.54 11.09
CA ARG A 87 -15.87 -14.92 11.17
C ARG A 87 -15.91 -13.55 10.47
N CYS A 88 -14.88 -12.72 10.67
CA CYS A 88 -14.81 -11.41 10.01
C CYS A 88 -14.65 -11.53 8.49
N ILE A 89 -13.79 -12.42 7.99
CA ILE A 89 -13.60 -12.58 6.53
C ILE A 89 -14.74 -13.38 5.88
N GLY A 90 -15.45 -14.20 6.65
CA GLY A 90 -16.66 -14.92 6.23
C GLY A 90 -17.74 -13.97 5.74
N ALA A 91 -17.94 -12.85 6.43
CA ALA A 91 -18.88 -11.80 6.03
C ALA A 91 -18.70 -11.32 4.58
N PHE A 92 -17.45 -11.22 4.12
CA PHE A 92 -17.13 -10.88 2.72
C PHE A 92 -17.35 -12.07 1.79
N ALA A 93 -16.89 -13.26 2.18
CA ALA A 93 -16.96 -14.47 1.38
C ALA A 93 -18.40 -14.90 1.05
N GLU A 94 -19.29 -14.85 2.05
CA GLU A 94 -20.72 -15.19 1.90
C GLU A 94 -21.46 -14.28 0.92
N ARG A 95 -20.92 -13.09 0.68
CA ARG A 95 -21.48 -12.07 -0.22
C ARG A 95 -20.68 -11.93 -1.52
N HIS A 96 -19.78 -12.87 -1.79
CA HIS A 96 -18.92 -12.90 -2.98
C HIS A 96 -18.09 -11.63 -3.19
N LEU A 97 -17.67 -10.99 -2.09
CA LEU A 97 -16.81 -9.80 -2.11
C LEU A 97 -15.34 -10.21 -2.11
N ASN A 98 -14.61 -9.84 -3.17
CA ASN A 98 -13.22 -10.21 -3.32
C ASN A 98 -12.29 -9.34 -2.45
N LEU A 99 -11.25 -9.96 -1.88
CA LEU A 99 -10.23 -9.29 -1.07
C LEU A 99 -8.93 -9.16 -1.85
N ASN A 100 -8.42 -7.93 -1.97
CA ASN A 100 -7.15 -7.64 -2.66
C ASN A 100 -5.97 -7.42 -1.72
N LYS A 101 -6.25 -7.28 -0.43
CA LYS A 101 -5.25 -7.14 0.62
C LYS A 101 -5.83 -7.70 1.90
N LEU A 102 -5.02 -8.48 2.62
CA LEU A 102 -5.29 -8.90 3.99
C LEU A 102 -3.95 -8.92 4.74
N GLU A 103 -3.75 -7.95 5.62
CA GLU A 103 -2.49 -7.81 6.36
C GLU A 103 -2.76 -7.67 7.86
N SER A 104 -2.14 -8.53 8.67
CA SER A 104 -2.26 -8.48 10.13
C SER A 104 -1.12 -7.70 10.76
N ARG A 105 -1.43 -6.99 11.85
CA ARG A 105 -0.46 -6.32 12.72
C ARG A 105 -0.87 -6.51 14.18
N PRO A 106 0.06 -6.73 15.12
CA PRO A 106 -0.28 -6.71 16.54
C PRO A 106 -0.75 -5.32 16.95
N ARG A 107 -1.77 -5.23 17.79
CA ARG A 107 -2.28 -3.93 18.26
C ARG A 107 -1.37 -3.37 19.34
N ALA A 108 -0.78 -2.19 19.09
CA ALA A 108 0.02 -1.50 20.10
C ALA A 108 -0.81 -1.19 21.35
N GLY A 109 -0.26 -1.51 22.52
CA GLY A 109 -0.91 -1.26 23.82
C GLY A 109 -2.06 -2.20 24.19
N ARG A 110 -2.39 -3.19 23.34
CA ARG A 110 -3.38 -4.23 23.65
C ARG A 110 -2.83 -5.63 23.32
N PRO A 111 -2.21 -6.30 24.30
CA PRO A 111 -1.78 -7.68 24.14
C PRO A 111 -2.95 -8.56 23.67
N TRP A 112 -2.67 -9.54 22.81
CA TRP A 112 -3.67 -10.50 22.32
C TRP A 112 -4.79 -9.89 21.47
N GLU A 113 -4.60 -8.70 20.93
CA GLU A 113 -5.43 -8.14 19.87
C GLU A 113 -4.62 -7.98 18.59
N TYR A 114 -5.22 -8.38 17.47
CA TYR A 114 -4.67 -8.19 16.13
C TYR A 114 -5.54 -7.21 15.36
N VAL A 115 -4.89 -6.36 14.58
CA VAL A 115 -5.53 -5.44 13.65
C VAL A 115 -5.30 -5.96 12.24
N PHE A 116 -6.36 -5.99 11.45
CA PHE A 116 -6.33 -6.41 10.05
C PHE A 116 -6.62 -5.22 9.15
N TYR A 117 -5.74 -4.97 8.19
CA TYR A 117 -5.96 -4.04 7.09
C TYR A 117 -6.43 -4.82 5.87
N VAL A 118 -7.60 -4.45 5.36
CA VAL A 118 -8.26 -5.15 4.26
C VAL A 118 -8.65 -4.19 3.16
N ASP A 119 -8.41 -4.61 1.91
CA ASP A 119 -8.97 -3.97 0.74
C ASP A 119 -10.00 -4.90 0.09
N VAL A 120 -11.21 -4.40 -0.12
CA VAL A 120 -12.34 -5.12 -0.72
C VAL A 120 -12.68 -4.52 -2.07
N GLU A 121 -12.94 -5.35 -3.08
CA GLU A 121 -13.40 -4.95 -4.41
C GLU A 121 -14.90 -4.60 -4.45
N ALA A 122 -15.29 -3.62 -3.64
CA ALA A 122 -16.60 -3.01 -3.71
C ALA A 122 -16.56 -1.59 -3.12
N PRO A 123 -17.44 -0.68 -3.59
CA PRO A 123 -17.67 0.57 -2.90
C PRO A 123 -18.41 0.32 -1.57
N ALA A 124 -18.22 1.18 -0.58
CA ALA A 124 -18.75 0.97 0.78
C ALA A 124 -20.28 1.08 0.88
N ASP A 125 -20.91 1.72 -0.09
CA ASP A 125 -22.36 1.91 -0.18
C ASP A 125 -23.06 0.82 -1.01
N ALA A 126 -22.31 -0.10 -1.63
CA ALA A 126 -22.91 -1.28 -2.25
C ALA A 126 -23.68 -2.10 -1.20
N PRO A 127 -24.92 -2.56 -1.47
CA PRO A 127 -25.73 -3.28 -0.48
C PRO A 127 -25.00 -4.46 0.19
N ALA A 128 -24.33 -5.29 -0.62
CA ALA A 128 -23.54 -6.42 -0.13
C ALA A 128 -22.38 -5.96 0.79
N MET A 129 -21.77 -4.82 0.51
CA MET A 129 -20.68 -4.28 1.33
C MET A 129 -21.20 -3.72 2.65
N VAL A 130 -22.36 -3.04 2.63
CA VAL A 130 -23.03 -2.55 3.85
C VAL A 130 -23.35 -3.71 4.79
N ASP A 131 -23.95 -4.78 4.27
CA ASP A 131 -24.27 -5.97 5.05
C ASP A 131 -23.00 -6.67 5.58
N ALA A 132 -21.93 -6.75 4.77
CA ALA A 132 -20.65 -7.29 5.21
C ALA A 132 -20.02 -6.48 6.34
N LEU A 133 -20.06 -5.14 6.23
CA LEU A 133 -19.51 -4.24 7.26
C LEU A 133 -20.27 -4.35 8.60
N ALA A 134 -21.59 -4.54 8.54
CA ALA A 134 -22.40 -4.80 9.72
C ALA A 134 -21.96 -6.10 10.41
N GLU A 135 -21.89 -7.20 9.66
CA GLU A 135 -21.50 -8.50 10.21
C GLU A 135 -20.04 -8.54 10.71
N VAL A 136 -19.10 -7.88 10.02
CA VAL A 136 -17.74 -7.71 10.53
C VAL A 136 -17.75 -7.00 11.89
N SER A 137 -18.61 -5.99 12.06
CA SER A 137 -18.70 -5.22 13.30
C SER A 137 -19.28 -6.03 14.46
N ASP A 138 -20.10 -7.05 14.18
CA ASP A 138 -20.61 -7.98 15.20
C ASP A 138 -19.52 -8.93 15.74
N HIS A 139 -18.46 -9.16 14.97
CA HIS A 139 -17.39 -10.09 15.31
C HIS A 139 -16.07 -9.41 15.69
N ALA A 140 -15.87 -8.17 15.25
CA ALA A 140 -14.67 -7.39 15.49
C ALA A 140 -14.73 -6.63 16.83
N THR A 141 -13.56 -6.38 17.43
CA THR A 141 -13.45 -5.49 18.60
C THR A 141 -13.60 -4.02 18.23
N PHE A 142 -13.34 -3.69 16.97
CA PHE A 142 -13.68 -2.42 16.33
C PHE A 142 -13.61 -2.59 14.82
N THR A 143 -14.33 -1.73 14.09
CA THR A 143 -14.25 -1.61 12.64
C THR A 143 -14.14 -0.14 12.27
N ARG A 144 -13.33 0.18 11.26
CA ARG A 144 -13.24 1.54 10.69
C ARG A 144 -13.01 1.45 9.19
N LEU A 145 -13.91 2.09 8.43
CA LEU A 145 -13.68 2.37 7.02
C LEU A 145 -12.59 3.47 6.90
N LEU A 146 -11.57 3.21 6.10
CA LEU A 146 -10.47 4.15 5.84
C LEU A 146 -10.74 5.01 4.60
N GLY A 147 -11.50 4.47 3.65
CA GLY A 147 -11.96 5.20 2.47
C GLY A 147 -12.43 4.27 1.37
N THR A 148 -13.18 4.85 0.44
CA THR A 148 -13.70 4.21 -0.77
C THR A 148 -13.22 5.00 -1.97
N TYR A 149 -12.61 4.32 -2.93
CA TYR A 149 -11.85 4.94 -4.01
C TYR A 149 -11.83 4.06 -5.26
N ALA A 150 -11.50 4.67 -6.40
CA ALA A 150 -11.28 3.93 -7.64
C ALA A 150 -9.95 3.16 -7.57
N SER A 151 -9.96 1.90 -8.00
CA SER A 151 -8.75 1.08 -8.11
C SER A 151 -7.71 1.76 -9.02
N GLY A 152 -6.45 1.75 -8.58
CA GLY A 152 -5.34 2.15 -9.44
C GLY A 152 -5.25 1.26 -10.68
N ILE A 153 -4.66 1.79 -11.74
CA ILE A 153 -4.42 1.06 -12.99
C ILE A 153 -3.47 -0.11 -12.68
N ALA A 154 -3.89 -1.33 -12.99
CA ALA A 154 -3.02 -2.50 -12.88
C ALA A 154 -1.80 -2.29 -13.80
N PRO A 155 -0.57 -2.56 -13.34
CA PRO A 155 0.59 -2.54 -14.21
C PRO A 155 0.35 -3.51 -15.38
N ARG A 156 0.64 -3.05 -16.60
CA ARG A 156 0.58 -3.86 -17.82
C ARG A 156 1.73 -4.84 -17.88
#